data_AF-A0A2M7E8C9-F1
#
_entry.id   AF-A0A2M7E8C9-F1
#
_cell.length_a   1.000
_cell.length_b   1.000
_cell.length_c   1.000
_cell.angle_alpha   90.00
_cell.angle_beta   90.00
_cell.angle_gamma   90.00
#
_symmetry.space_group_name_H-M   'P 1'
#
loop_
_entity.id
_entity.type
_entity.pdbx_description
1 polymer ?
#
loop_
_entity_poly.entity_id
_entity_poly.type
_entity_poly.pdbx_seq_one_letter_code
_entity_poly.pdbx_strand_id
1 'polypeptide(L)'
;MDWTIKENNILLTIPATNAGKFRFKKRKNRLDFGEIFSTRECPFDEQTYLEWQIGYDVPIKDVEDGKKETKLTSKHFVGNNGKTKYPYELSEIFYKAMELEFITKKEVENLLNEIRDYKSFIDEKAITVEHYAQITINGINFEETSIKLPTLFMIETLDETQIEVSIQKQQYASGVQPMVYFCIPLRAFRNSSDLLGKSSVSGDKLIYVINKTNVLNLVYMMKVFGMASKRHNYDIVKILETLLEIIDR
;
A
#
# COMPACT_ATOMS: atom_id res chain seq x y z
N MET A 1 -11.25 4.60 4.92
CA MET A 1 -10.22 5.03 5.88
C MET A 1 -10.38 6.51 5.98
N ASP A 2 -10.53 7.00 7.20
CA ASP A 2 -10.73 8.42 7.44
C ASP A 2 -9.43 9.02 7.91
N TRP A 3 -9.14 10.23 7.46
CA TRP A 3 -8.00 10.98 7.95
C TRP A 3 -8.44 12.35 8.45
N THR A 4 -7.76 12.82 9.51
CA THR A 4 -7.96 14.13 10.12
C THR A 4 -6.62 14.77 10.43
N ILE A 5 -6.58 16.09 10.57
CA ILE A 5 -5.40 16.81 11.04
C ILE A 5 -5.59 17.16 12.52
N LYS A 6 -4.61 16.79 13.35
CA LYS A 6 -4.59 17.14 14.77
C LYS A 6 -3.15 17.40 15.21
N GLU A 7 -2.92 18.53 15.89
CA GLU A 7 -1.59 18.91 16.42
C GLU A 7 -0.51 18.87 15.32
N ASN A 8 -0.84 19.39 14.15
CA ASN A 8 0.01 19.38 12.96
C ASN A 8 0.35 17.99 12.40
N ASN A 9 -0.34 16.91 12.80
CA ASN A 9 -0.10 15.55 12.29
C ASN A 9 -1.29 15.05 11.46
N ILE A 10 -1.04 14.12 10.54
CA ILE A 10 -2.08 13.41 9.79
C ILE A 10 -2.43 12.13 10.55
N LEU A 11 -3.66 12.03 11.05
CA LEU A 11 -4.15 10.87 11.79
C LEU A 11 -4.98 9.99 10.86
N LEU A 12 -4.45 8.83 10.49
CA LEU A 12 -5.20 7.82 9.74
C LEU A 12 -5.96 6.92 10.72
N THR A 13 -7.28 6.92 10.61
CA THR A 13 -8.17 6.10 11.42
C THR A 13 -8.56 4.85 10.64
N ILE A 14 -8.13 3.70 11.15
CA ILE A 14 -8.29 2.40 10.48
C ILE A 14 -9.14 1.49 11.38
N PRO A 15 -10.23 0.89 10.87
CA PRO A 15 -11.00 -0.09 11.63
C PRO A 15 -10.11 -1.28 12.05
N ALA A 16 -10.22 -1.73 13.29
CA ALA A 16 -9.50 -2.89 13.81
C ALA A 16 -10.15 -4.22 13.36
N THR A 17 -10.51 -4.32 12.09
CA THR A 17 -11.15 -5.49 11.49
C THR A 17 -10.71 -5.71 10.05
N ASN A 18 -10.76 -6.97 9.61
CA ASN A 18 -10.46 -7.32 8.23
C ASN A 18 -11.59 -6.83 7.32
N ALA A 19 -11.31 -5.86 6.46
CA ALA A 19 -12.30 -5.31 5.53
C ALA A 19 -11.64 -4.74 4.28
N GLY A 20 -12.18 -5.04 3.09
CA GLY A 20 -11.71 -4.46 1.83
C GLY A 20 -10.21 -4.67 1.63
N LYS A 21 -9.44 -3.57 1.66
CA LYS A 21 -7.97 -3.52 1.49
C LYS A 21 -7.15 -3.74 2.77
N PHE A 22 -7.80 -3.81 3.93
CA PHE A 22 -7.15 -3.97 5.23
C PHE A 22 -7.22 -5.41 5.70
N ARG A 23 -6.08 -6.01 6.00
CA ARG A 23 -5.97 -7.36 6.56
C ARG A 23 -5.00 -7.35 7.74
N PHE A 24 -5.48 -7.73 8.91
CA PHE A 24 -4.63 -8.00 10.06
C PHE A 24 -4.05 -9.41 9.94
N LYS A 25 -2.74 -9.47 10.11
CA LYS A 25 -1.93 -10.68 9.96
C LYS A 25 -0.99 -10.83 11.13
N LYS A 26 -0.53 -12.06 11.37
CA LYS A 26 0.54 -12.37 12.32
C LYS A 26 1.73 -12.99 11.60
N ARG A 27 2.94 -12.61 12.02
CA ARG A 27 4.19 -13.19 11.54
C ARG A 27 5.26 -13.15 12.63
N LYS A 28 6.18 -14.12 12.61
CA LYS A 28 7.28 -14.18 13.56
C LYS A 28 8.39 -13.19 13.20
N ASN A 29 8.81 -13.17 11.94
CA ASN A 29 9.81 -12.23 11.42
C ASN A 29 9.23 -11.30 10.34
N ARG A 30 9.89 -10.16 10.10
CA ARG A 30 9.44 -9.16 9.09
C ARG A 30 9.45 -9.67 7.64
N LEU A 31 10.12 -10.78 7.36
CA LEU A 31 10.20 -11.39 6.02
C LEU A 31 9.40 -12.69 5.91
N ASP A 32 8.79 -13.14 7.02
CA ASP A 32 7.99 -14.36 7.01
C ASP A 32 6.63 -14.12 6.38
N PHE A 33 6.02 -15.21 5.90
CA PHE A 33 4.64 -15.21 5.46
C PHE A 33 3.71 -14.80 6.62
N GLY A 34 2.84 -13.83 6.36
CA GLY A 34 1.85 -13.38 7.34
C GLY A 34 0.53 -14.12 7.20
N GLU A 35 0.08 -14.73 8.30
CA GLU A 35 -1.20 -15.44 8.35
C GLU A 35 -2.31 -14.50 8.79
N ILE A 36 -3.40 -14.45 8.01
CA ILE A 36 -4.61 -13.69 8.38
C ILE A 36 -5.25 -14.38 9.57
N PHE A 37 -5.70 -13.61 10.54
CA PHE A 37 -6.48 -14.11 11.67
C PHE A 37 -7.80 -13.37 11.82
N SER A 38 -8.76 -14.00 12.49
CA SER A 38 -10.05 -13.40 12.84
C SER A 38 -9.86 -12.40 13.99
N THR A 39 -9.92 -11.09 13.70
CA THR A 39 -9.69 -10.07 14.73
C THR A 39 -10.77 -10.04 15.82
N ARG A 40 -11.92 -10.68 15.58
CA ARG A 40 -13.02 -10.82 16.54
C ARG A 40 -12.80 -11.97 17.52
N GLU A 41 -12.09 -13.00 17.10
CA GLU A 41 -11.95 -14.26 17.84
C GLU A 41 -10.58 -14.37 18.49
N CYS A 42 -9.52 -13.89 17.83
CA CYS A 42 -8.16 -13.97 18.36
C CYS A 42 -7.65 -12.60 18.82
N PRO A 43 -6.88 -12.57 19.94
CA PRO A 43 -6.33 -11.33 20.46
C PRO A 43 -5.22 -10.77 19.57
N PHE A 44 -5.12 -9.44 19.56
CA PHE A 44 -3.98 -8.72 19.02
C PHE A 44 -2.75 -8.93 19.92
N ASP A 45 -1.56 -9.04 19.32
CA ASP A 45 -0.29 -9.28 20.01
C ASP A 45 0.88 -8.63 19.27
N GLU A 46 2.10 -8.79 19.78
CA GLU A 46 3.32 -8.22 19.20
C GLU A 46 3.66 -8.73 17.78
N GLN A 47 3.10 -9.87 17.38
CA GLN A 47 3.26 -10.42 16.02
C GLN A 47 2.27 -9.80 15.04
N THR A 48 1.28 -9.07 15.55
CA THR A 48 0.19 -8.50 14.76
C THR A 48 0.68 -7.29 13.98
N TYR A 49 0.33 -7.26 12.69
CA TYR A 49 0.49 -6.10 11.84
C TYR A 49 -0.74 -5.94 10.94
N LEU A 50 -0.97 -4.71 10.49
CA LEU A 50 -1.92 -4.41 9.43
C LEU A 50 -1.19 -4.50 8.09
N GLU A 51 -1.67 -5.33 7.19
CA GLU A 51 -1.38 -5.25 5.76
C GLU A 51 -2.46 -4.39 5.09
N TRP A 52 -2.02 -3.28 4.49
CA TRP A 52 -2.90 -2.40 3.72
C TRP A 52 -2.50 -2.42 2.25
N GLN A 53 -3.37 -2.97 1.40
CA GLN A 53 -3.25 -2.87 -0.05
C GLN A 53 -3.63 -1.45 -0.52
N ILE A 54 -2.75 -0.50 -0.26
CA ILE A 54 -2.94 0.91 -0.54
C ILE A 54 -3.00 1.18 -2.05
N GLY A 55 -3.88 2.09 -2.47
CA GLY A 55 -3.93 2.64 -3.83
C GLY A 55 -3.43 4.07 -3.88
N TYR A 56 -3.32 4.61 -5.10
CA TYR A 56 -2.86 5.98 -5.34
C TYR A 56 -3.81 6.78 -6.26
N ASP A 57 -4.78 6.12 -6.90
CA ASP A 57 -5.72 6.79 -7.80
C ASP A 57 -7.12 6.14 -7.79
N VAL A 58 -8.06 6.86 -8.41
CA VAL A 58 -9.43 6.39 -8.62
C VAL A 58 -9.97 6.93 -9.95
N PRO A 59 -10.62 6.10 -10.79
CA PRO A 59 -11.36 6.59 -11.95
C PRO A 59 -12.43 7.62 -11.56
N ILE A 60 -12.57 8.70 -12.33
CA ILE A 60 -13.60 9.73 -12.05
C ILE A 60 -14.99 9.11 -11.94
N LYS A 61 -15.32 8.16 -12.84
CA LYS A 61 -16.60 7.44 -12.84
C LYS A 61 -16.90 6.73 -11.52
N ASP A 62 -15.90 6.18 -10.85
CA ASP A 62 -16.12 5.50 -9.56
C ASP A 62 -16.48 6.51 -8.45
N VAL A 63 -16.02 7.76 -8.58
CA VAL A 63 -16.38 8.85 -7.67
C VAL A 63 -17.77 9.40 -8.00
N GLU A 64 -18.08 9.60 -9.28
CA GLU A 64 -19.40 10.04 -9.75
C GLU A 64 -20.50 9.03 -9.40
N ASP A 65 -20.21 7.73 -9.50
CA ASP A 65 -21.12 6.64 -9.12
C ASP A 65 -21.25 6.46 -7.60
N GLY A 66 -20.53 7.24 -6.78
CA GLY A 66 -20.52 7.14 -5.33
C GLY A 66 -19.88 5.85 -4.78
N LYS A 67 -19.09 5.13 -5.59
CA LYS A 67 -18.41 3.89 -5.17
C LYS A 67 -17.19 4.17 -4.31
N LYS A 68 -16.54 5.32 -4.53
CA LYS A 68 -15.38 5.80 -3.79
C LYS A 68 -15.46 7.30 -3.60
N GLU A 69 -14.76 7.81 -2.60
CA GLU A 69 -14.71 9.24 -2.29
C GLU A 69 -13.26 9.70 -2.23
N THR A 70 -12.97 10.87 -2.80
CA THR A 70 -11.68 11.55 -2.71
C THR A 70 -11.91 13.03 -2.47
N LYS A 71 -11.04 13.66 -1.70
CA LYS A 71 -11.04 15.10 -1.44
C LYS A 71 -10.26 15.88 -2.52
N LEU A 72 -9.50 15.20 -3.38
CA LEU A 72 -8.70 15.82 -4.45
C LEU A 72 -9.43 15.79 -5.80
N THR A 73 -10.56 16.48 -5.88
CA THR A 73 -11.39 16.58 -7.11
C THR A 73 -11.14 17.84 -7.93
N SER A 74 -10.30 18.77 -7.46
CA SER A 74 -10.03 20.05 -8.14
C SER A 74 -9.24 19.91 -9.46
N LYS A 75 -8.49 18.81 -9.60
CA LYS A 75 -7.69 18.46 -10.77
C LYS A 75 -7.74 16.96 -11.01
N HIS A 76 -7.59 16.57 -12.26
CA HIS A 76 -7.54 15.18 -12.68
C HIS A 76 -6.37 14.94 -13.63
N PHE A 77 -6.00 13.67 -13.82
CA PHE A 77 -5.01 13.27 -14.81
C PHE A 77 -5.54 12.12 -15.66
N VAL A 78 -4.93 11.90 -16.82
CA VAL A 78 -5.18 10.72 -17.65
C VAL A 78 -4.14 9.68 -17.28
N GLY A 79 -4.59 8.55 -16.76
CA GLY A 79 -3.69 7.43 -16.43
C GLY A 79 -3.19 6.71 -17.68
N ASN A 80 -2.22 5.82 -17.51
CA ASN A 80 -1.60 5.06 -18.60
C ASN A 80 -2.63 4.25 -19.41
N ASN A 81 -3.71 3.83 -18.77
CA ASN A 81 -4.82 3.11 -19.39
C ASN A 81 -5.81 4.01 -20.16
N GLY A 82 -5.50 5.30 -20.33
CA GLY A 82 -6.34 6.28 -21.03
C GLY A 82 -7.56 6.77 -20.24
N LYS A 83 -7.78 6.27 -19.01
CA LYS A 83 -8.90 6.72 -18.17
C LYS A 83 -8.52 7.98 -17.42
N THR A 84 -9.46 8.93 -17.33
CA THR A 84 -9.34 10.07 -16.44
C THR A 84 -9.56 9.64 -14.99
N LYS A 85 -8.67 10.08 -14.10
CA LYS A 85 -8.60 9.67 -12.70
C LYS A 85 -8.34 10.86 -11.78
N TYR A 86 -8.76 10.73 -10.53
CA TYR A 86 -8.36 11.60 -9.44
C TYR A 86 -7.23 10.97 -8.61
N PRO A 87 -6.34 11.78 -8.02
CA PRO A 87 -5.48 11.33 -6.92
C PRO A 87 -6.33 10.78 -5.76
N TYR A 88 -5.89 9.69 -5.14
CA TYR A 88 -6.69 8.98 -4.11
C TYR A 88 -5.80 8.21 -3.13
N GLU A 89 -6.26 8.03 -1.89
CA GLU A 89 -5.56 7.29 -0.83
C GLU A 89 -4.12 7.80 -0.61
N LEU A 90 -3.09 7.11 -1.12
CA LEU A 90 -1.69 7.52 -0.96
C LEU A 90 -1.46 8.95 -1.43
N SER A 91 -2.01 9.31 -2.60
CA SER A 91 -1.79 10.64 -3.17
C SER A 91 -2.47 11.75 -2.39
N GLU A 92 -3.62 11.46 -1.75
CA GLU A 92 -4.28 12.40 -0.85
C GLU A 92 -3.47 12.62 0.42
N ILE A 93 -2.97 11.54 1.03
CA ILE A 93 -2.14 11.63 2.23
C ILE A 93 -0.82 12.35 1.92
N PHE A 94 -0.23 12.07 0.76
CA PHE A 94 0.99 12.73 0.28
C PHE A 94 0.76 14.22 0.06
N TYR A 95 -0.34 14.61 -0.58
CA TYR A 95 -0.69 16.03 -0.74
C TYR A 95 -0.90 16.73 0.60
N LYS A 96 -1.57 16.07 1.56
CA LYS A 96 -1.71 16.62 2.92
C LYS A 96 -0.36 16.81 3.62
N ALA A 97 0.61 15.93 3.37
CA ALA A 97 1.96 16.11 3.87
C ALA A 97 2.68 17.30 3.20
N MET A 98 2.36 17.62 1.95
CA MET A 98 2.84 18.84 1.28
C MET A 98 2.23 20.10 1.90
N GLU A 99 0.91 20.13 2.14
CA GLU A 99 0.22 21.26 2.77
C GLU A 99 0.72 21.55 4.19
N LEU A 100 1.14 20.51 4.92
CA LEU A 100 1.72 20.64 6.26
C LEU A 100 3.24 20.90 6.25
N GLU A 101 3.84 21.11 5.08
CA GLU A 101 5.28 21.31 4.88
C GLU A 101 6.14 20.19 5.48
N PHE A 102 5.61 18.96 5.51
CA PHE A 102 6.40 17.78 5.82
C PHE A 102 7.22 17.31 4.62
N ILE A 103 6.73 17.62 3.42
CA ILE A 103 7.41 17.41 2.15
C ILE A 103 7.34 18.73 1.41
N THR A 104 8.48 19.37 1.20
CA THR A 104 8.55 20.64 0.48
C THR A 104 8.26 20.44 -1.01
N LYS A 105 7.76 21.48 -1.68
CA LYS A 105 7.61 21.48 -3.15
C LYS A 105 8.89 21.06 -3.86
N LYS A 106 10.05 21.53 -3.39
CA LYS A 106 11.35 21.21 -4.00
C LYS A 106 11.68 19.71 -3.90
N GLU A 107 11.35 19.07 -2.78
CA GLU A 107 11.51 17.62 -2.63
C GLU A 107 10.59 16.86 -3.58
N VAL A 108 9.36 17.34 -3.80
CA VAL A 108 8.42 16.74 -4.77
C VAL A 108 8.92 16.90 -6.21
N GLU A 109 9.46 18.05 -6.59
CA GLU A 109 10.10 18.26 -7.91
C GLU A 109 11.28 17.32 -8.14
N ASN A 110 12.13 17.15 -7.11
CA ASN A 110 13.26 16.24 -7.18
C ASN A 110 12.79 14.78 -7.31
N LEU A 111 11.77 14.39 -6.53
CA LEU A 111 11.16 13.06 -6.57
C LEU A 111 10.53 12.78 -7.94
N LEU A 112 9.85 13.75 -8.54
CA LEU A 112 9.28 13.66 -9.88
C LEU A 112 10.36 13.38 -10.92
N ASN A 113 11.46 14.14 -10.90
CA ASN A 113 12.57 13.93 -11.82
C ASN A 113 13.22 12.56 -11.64
N GLU A 114 13.44 12.14 -10.38
CA GLU A 114 13.98 10.82 -10.06
C GLU A 114 13.09 9.68 -10.63
N ILE A 115 11.79 9.70 -10.34
CA ILE A 115 10.86 8.63 -10.76
C ILE A 115 10.71 8.60 -12.28
N ARG A 116 10.69 9.76 -12.95
CA ARG A 116 10.58 9.85 -14.41
C ARG A 116 11.73 9.12 -15.14
N ASP A 117 12.89 9.04 -14.50
CA ASP A 117 14.09 8.45 -15.07
C ASP A 117 14.25 6.94 -14.79
N TYR A 118 13.37 6.33 -13.98
CA TYR A 118 13.42 4.89 -13.71
C TYR A 118 13.32 4.05 -14.98
N LYS A 119 14.22 3.06 -15.11
CA LYS A 119 14.31 2.14 -16.26
C LYS A 119 14.12 0.66 -15.91
N SER A 120 14.29 0.30 -14.64
CA SER A 120 14.14 -1.06 -14.15
C SER A 120 12.87 -1.18 -13.33
N PHE A 121 12.07 -2.20 -13.59
CA PHE A 121 10.77 -2.37 -12.96
C PHE A 121 10.63 -3.71 -12.23
N ILE A 122 9.84 -3.71 -11.16
CA ILE A 122 9.64 -4.91 -10.33
C ILE A 122 8.90 -5.99 -11.11
N ASP A 123 7.96 -5.62 -11.97
CA ASP A 123 7.18 -6.56 -12.80
C ASP A 123 8.00 -7.26 -13.91
N GLU A 124 9.28 -6.91 -14.07
CA GLU A 124 10.23 -7.60 -14.95
C GLU A 124 10.85 -8.85 -14.29
N LYS A 125 10.62 -9.09 -12.98
CA LYS A 125 11.10 -10.29 -12.29
C LYS A 125 10.33 -11.53 -12.76
N ALA A 126 11.06 -12.59 -13.12
CA ALA A 126 10.48 -13.82 -13.63
C ALA A 126 9.72 -14.61 -12.53
N ILE A 127 8.55 -15.14 -12.90
CA ILE A 127 7.91 -16.24 -12.18
C ILE A 127 8.63 -17.52 -12.59
N THR A 128 9.06 -18.31 -11.61
CA THR A 128 9.70 -19.61 -11.86
C THR A 128 8.83 -20.76 -11.40
N VAL A 129 8.96 -21.90 -12.08
CA VAL A 129 8.31 -23.16 -11.71
C VAL A 129 9.40 -24.13 -11.32
N GLU A 130 9.32 -24.67 -10.12
CA GLU A 130 10.18 -25.72 -9.63
C GLU A 130 9.43 -27.04 -9.71
N HIS A 131 10.06 -28.05 -10.32
CA HIS A 131 9.50 -29.39 -10.46
C HIS A 131 10.07 -30.30 -9.38
N TYR A 132 9.21 -31.08 -8.74
CA TYR A 132 9.61 -32.07 -7.75
C TYR A 132 9.33 -33.48 -8.29
N ALA A 133 9.14 -34.43 -7.37
CA ALA A 133 8.88 -35.82 -7.70
C ALA A 133 7.38 -36.07 -7.91
N GLN A 134 7.10 -37.22 -8.51
CA GLN A 134 5.76 -37.78 -8.56
C GLN A 134 5.32 -38.18 -7.15
N ILE A 135 4.15 -37.71 -6.73
CA ILE A 135 3.56 -38.01 -5.42
C ILE A 135 2.25 -38.78 -5.59
N THR A 136 1.91 -39.62 -4.61
CA THR A 136 0.63 -40.32 -4.58
C THR A 136 -0.20 -39.79 -3.41
N ILE A 137 -1.40 -39.29 -3.71
CA ILE A 137 -2.38 -38.84 -2.71
C ILE A 137 -3.65 -39.67 -2.92
N ASN A 138 -4.07 -40.42 -1.90
CA ASN A 138 -5.25 -41.28 -1.94
C ASN A 138 -5.29 -42.24 -3.14
N GLY A 139 -4.14 -42.79 -3.53
CA GLY A 139 -4.00 -43.75 -4.64
C GLY A 139 -3.95 -43.11 -6.03
N ILE A 140 -3.99 -41.78 -6.14
CA ILE A 140 -3.87 -41.04 -7.39
C ILE A 140 -2.48 -40.41 -7.48
N ASN A 141 -1.87 -40.52 -8.65
CA ASN A 141 -0.54 -39.98 -8.91
C ASN A 141 -0.60 -38.53 -9.43
N PHE A 142 0.29 -37.69 -8.93
CA PHE A 142 0.45 -36.29 -9.30
C PHE A 142 1.91 -35.98 -9.58
N GLU A 143 2.18 -35.05 -10.50
CA GLU A 143 3.48 -34.39 -10.62
C GLU A 143 3.46 -33.14 -9.74
N GLU A 144 4.27 -33.15 -8.67
CA GLU A 144 4.32 -32.01 -7.76
C GLU A 144 5.19 -30.89 -8.35
N THR A 145 4.67 -29.66 -8.33
CA THR A 145 5.41 -28.46 -8.74
C THR A 145 5.10 -27.29 -7.80
N SER A 146 6.05 -26.37 -7.65
CA SER A 146 5.88 -25.11 -6.94
C SER A 146 6.06 -23.93 -7.89
N ILE A 147 5.13 -22.98 -7.84
CA ILE A 147 5.25 -21.69 -8.53
C ILE A 147 5.85 -20.68 -7.56
N LYS A 148 7.03 -20.15 -7.85
CA LYS A 148 7.67 -19.11 -7.05
C LYS A 148 7.30 -17.74 -7.61
N LEU A 149 6.57 -16.98 -6.81
CA LEU A 149 6.20 -15.59 -7.09
C LEU A 149 7.18 -14.64 -6.39
N PRO A 150 7.84 -13.72 -7.10
CA PRO A 150 8.72 -12.75 -6.46
C PRO A 150 7.96 -11.82 -5.50
N THR A 151 8.48 -11.71 -4.28
CA THR A 151 8.05 -10.72 -3.28
C THR A 151 9.26 -9.95 -2.79
N LEU A 152 9.15 -8.62 -2.77
CA LEU A 152 10.20 -7.70 -2.34
C LEU A 152 9.75 -6.97 -1.08
N PHE A 153 10.68 -6.74 -0.18
CA PHE A 153 10.42 -6.06 1.09
C PHE A 153 11.37 -4.87 1.24
N MET A 154 10.81 -3.67 1.34
CA MET A 154 11.54 -2.47 1.77
C MET A 154 11.29 -2.29 3.28
N ILE A 155 12.35 -2.49 4.07
CA ILE A 155 12.30 -2.52 5.54
C ILE A 155 13.03 -1.36 6.21
N GLU A 156 13.62 -0.45 5.42
CA GLU A 156 14.37 0.73 5.84
C GLU A 156 13.43 1.89 6.22
N THR A 157 12.42 1.60 7.05
CA THR A 157 11.45 2.57 7.56
C THR A 157 11.79 2.95 8.99
N LEU A 158 11.41 4.16 9.40
CA LEU A 158 11.79 4.73 10.70
C LEU A 158 10.90 4.26 11.86
N ASP A 159 9.72 3.73 11.57
CA ASP A 159 8.70 3.27 12.53
C ASP A 159 8.38 1.78 12.38
N GLU A 160 9.34 1.03 11.84
CA GLU A 160 9.30 -0.44 11.65
C GLU A 160 8.17 -0.93 10.75
N THR A 161 7.47 -0.01 10.08
CA THR A 161 6.59 -0.29 8.96
C THR A 161 7.36 -0.98 7.83
N GLN A 162 6.67 -1.44 6.81
CA GLN A 162 7.32 -2.08 5.69
C GLN A 162 6.51 -1.85 4.44
N ILE A 163 7.18 -1.70 3.30
CA ILE A 163 6.53 -1.73 2.01
C ILE A 163 6.84 -3.07 1.38
N GLU A 164 5.80 -3.84 1.10
CA GLU A 164 5.90 -5.13 0.43
C GLU A 164 5.39 -4.98 -1.01
N VAL A 165 6.09 -5.58 -1.97
CA VAL A 165 5.62 -5.70 -3.35
C VAL A 165 5.58 -7.17 -3.71
N SER A 166 4.39 -7.70 -3.98
CA SER A 166 4.21 -9.07 -4.42
C SER A 166 3.74 -9.12 -5.87
N ILE A 167 4.41 -9.93 -6.68
CA ILE A 167 4.00 -10.17 -8.07
C ILE A 167 2.91 -11.22 -8.08
N GLN A 168 1.71 -10.83 -8.50
CA GLN A 168 0.55 -11.72 -8.57
C GLN A 168 0.07 -11.89 -10.01
N LYS A 169 -0.56 -13.03 -10.31
CA LYS A 169 -1.25 -13.23 -11.59
C LYS A 169 -2.45 -12.29 -11.67
N GLN A 170 -2.64 -11.66 -12.82
CA GLN A 170 -3.83 -10.83 -13.02
C GLN A 170 -5.08 -11.70 -13.03
N GLN A 171 -6.10 -11.34 -12.24
CA GLN A 171 -7.41 -11.95 -12.36
C GLN A 171 -8.05 -11.46 -13.68
N TYR A 172 -8.38 -12.39 -14.57
CA TYR A 172 -9.04 -12.14 -15.87
C TYR A 172 -8.21 -11.47 -16.99
N ALA A 173 -6.88 -11.41 -16.86
CA ALA A 173 -5.99 -10.91 -17.92
C ALA A 173 -4.70 -11.74 -18.04
N SER A 174 -4.05 -11.68 -19.21
CA SER A 174 -2.75 -12.29 -19.41
C SER A 174 -1.66 -11.41 -18.79
N GLY A 175 -0.95 -11.95 -17.80
CA GLY A 175 0.25 -11.31 -17.25
C GLY A 175 0.28 -11.30 -15.73
N VAL A 176 1.25 -10.57 -15.21
CA VAL A 176 1.48 -10.35 -13.79
C VAL A 176 1.22 -8.89 -13.44
N GLN A 177 0.91 -8.64 -12.17
CA GLN A 177 0.79 -7.31 -11.64
C GLN A 177 1.48 -7.23 -10.28
N PRO A 178 2.32 -6.21 -10.07
CA PRO A 178 2.88 -5.91 -8.76
C PRO A 178 1.77 -5.32 -7.88
N MET A 179 1.55 -5.92 -6.72
CA MET A 179 0.67 -5.41 -5.67
C MET A 179 1.53 -4.83 -4.57
N VAL A 180 1.30 -3.56 -4.23
CA VAL A 180 2.02 -2.86 -3.17
C VAL A 180 1.18 -2.90 -1.90
N TYR A 181 1.81 -3.32 -0.80
CA TYR A 181 1.22 -3.37 0.52
C TYR A 181 2.03 -2.50 1.48
N PHE A 182 1.34 -1.67 2.25
CA PHE A 182 1.92 -0.95 3.37
C PHE A 182 1.61 -1.71 4.66
N CYS A 183 2.65 -2.26 5.28
CA CYS A 183 2.56 -3.11 6.45
C CYS A 183 2.89 -2.30 7.71
N ILE A 184 1.94 -2.14 8.61
CA ILE A 184 2.06 -1.32 9.83
C ILE A 184 2.02 -2.26 11.05
N PRO A 185 3.12 -2.42 11.81
CA PRO A 185 3.12 -3.26 13.01
C PRO A 185 2.19 -2.66 14.07
N LEU A 186 1.59 -3.50 14.93
CA LEU A 186 0.65 -3.06 15.96
C LEU A 186 1.22 -1.91 16.80
N ARG A 187 2.48 -2.02 17.23
CA ARG A 187 3.18 -1.00 18.03
C ARG A 187 3.34 0.37 17.36
N ALA A 188 3.23 0.47 16.04
CA ALA A 188 3.30 1.75 15.33
C ALA A 188 1.97 2.54 15.41
N PHE A 189 0.88 1.92 15.87
CA PHE A 189 -0.37 2.63 16.13
C PHE A 189 -0.32 3.32 17.49
N ARG A 190 -0.75 4.59 17.53
CA ARG A 190 -0.73 5.42 18.74
C ARG A 190 -1.49 4.80 19.91
N ASN A 191 -2.59 4.11 19.61
CA ASN A 191 -3.50 3.51 20.59
C ASN A 191 -3.42 1.98 20.60
N SER A 192 -2.27 1.42 20.24
CA SER A 192 -2.03 -0.03 20.18
C SER A 192 -2.27 -0.74 21.51
N SER A 193 -1.94 -0.09 22.63
CA SER A 193 -2.18 -0.57 23.99
C SER A 193 -3.65 -0.88 24.29
N ASP A 194 -4.59 -0.22 23.60
CA ASP A 194 -6.01 -0.41 23.84
C ASP A 194 -6.47 -1.81 23.43
N LEU A 195 -5.83 -2.36 22.38
CA LEU A 195 -6.14 -3.65 21.77
C LEU A 195 -5.12 -4.76 22.11
N LEU A 196 -3.93 -4.43 22.60
CA LEU A 196 -2.93 -5.44 22.94
C LEU A 196 -3.48 -6.45 23.95
N GLY A 197 -3.41 -7.74 23.61
CA GLY A 197 -3.94 -8.85 24.41
C GLY A 197 -5.45 -9.04 24.33
N LYS A 198 -6.17 -8.28 23.50
CA LYS A 198 -7.63 -8.33 23.37
C LYS A 198 -8.05 -8.59 21.94
N SER A 199 -9.20 -9.24 21.75
CA SER A 199 -9.88 -9.29 20.46
C SER A 199 -10.63 -7.98 20.22
N SER A 200 -10.76 -7.58 18.95
CA SER A 200 -11.46 -6.36 18.55
C SER A 200 -12.98 -6.52 18.64
N VAL A 201 -13.69 -5.48 19.03
CA VAL A 201 -15.17 -5.35 19.02
C VAL A 201 -15.65 -4.30 18.00
N SER A 202 -16.96 -4.30 17.71
CA SER A 202 -17.51 -3.40 16.68
C SER A 202 -17.24 -1.94 17.04
N GLY A 203 -16.69 -1.17 16.09
CA GLY A 203 -16.29 0.22 16.30
C GLY A 203 -14.83 0.43 16.71
N ASP A 204 -14.09 -0.63 17.08
CA ASP A 204 -12.67 -0.50 17.41
C ASP A 204 -11.87 0.02 16.22
N LYS A 205 -10.96 0.95 16.52
CA LYS A 205 -10.16 1.69 15.56
C LYS A 205 -8.71 1.78 16.05
N LEU A 206 -7.79 1.67 15.12
CA LEU A 206 -6.37 1.93 15.30
C LEU A 206 -6.00 3.24 14.60
N ILE A 207 -5.11 4.02 15.22
CA ILE A 207 -4.71 5.34 14.74
C ILE A 207 -3.24 5.33 14.37
N TYR A 208 -2.95 5.40 13.07
CA TYR A 208 -1.59 5.57 12.57
C TYR A 208 -1.33 7.06 12.35
N VAL A 209 -0.25 7.57 12.93
CA VAL A 209 0.09 9.00 12.90
C VAL A 209 1.22 9.23 11.92
N ILE A 210 1.00 10.09 10.94
CA ILE A 210 2.04 10.56 10.04
C ILE A 210 2.47 11.96 10.45
N ASN A 211 3.78 12.14 10.60
CA ASN A 211 4.43 13.37 11.04
C ASN A 211 5.81 13.52 10.35
N LYS A 212 6.57 14.56 10.70
CA LYS A 212 7.91 14.79 10.13
C LYS A 212 8.90 13.63 10.32
N THR A 213 8.72 12.78 11.33
CA THR A 213 9.65 11.67 11.62
C THR A 213 9.40 10.44 10.76
N ASN A 214 8.20 10.24 10.20
CA ASN A 214 7.88 9.08 9.38
C ASN A 214 7.27 9.41 8.01
N VAL A 215 7.19 10.69 7.64
CA VAL A 215 6.68 11.12 6.32
C VAL A 215 7.44 10.51 5.15
N LEU A 216 8.72 10.14 5.34
CA LEU A 216 9.51 9.43 4.33
C LEU A 216 8.86 8.11 3.88
N ASN A 217 8.02 7.48 4.70
CA ASN A 217 7.26 6.30 4.28
C ASN A 217 6.34 6.61 3.07
N LEU A 218 5.78 7.83 2.99
CA LEU A 218 5.00 8.28 1.85
C LEU A 218 5.86 8.45 0.60
N VAL A 219 7.04 9.04 0.75
CA VAL A 219 8.03 9.20 -0.33
C VAL A 219 8.46 7.84 -0.85
N TYR A 220 8.79 6.91 0.04
CA TYR A 220 9.16 5.55 -0.36
C TYR A 220 8.02 4.81 -1.05
N MET A 221 6.77 4.96 -0.61
CA MET A 221 5.62 4.37 -1.32
C MET A 221 5.49 4.96 -2.73
N MET A 222 5.65 6.26 -2.92
CA MET A 222 5.66 6.87 -4.25
C MET A 222 6.77 6.32 -5.14
N LYS A 223 7.99 6.16 -4.60
CA LYS A 223 9.12 5.54 -5.31
C LYS A 223 8.80 4.10 -5.70
N VAL A 224 8.30 3.29 -4.74
CA VAL A 224 7.96 1.88 -4.95
C VAL A 224 6.87 1.72 -6.03
N PHE A 225 5.80 2.52 -5.98
CA PHE A 225 4.83 2.54 -7.09
C PHE A 225 5.49 2.99 -8.40
N GLY A 226 6.33 4.02 -8.36
CA GLY A 226 7.07 4.51 -9.52
C GLY A 226 7.95 3.45 -10.20
N MET A 227 8.46 2.47 -9.46
CA MET A 227 9.25 1.35 -9.98
C MET A 227 8.48 0.02 -10.07
N ALA A 228 7.19 -0.01 -9.72
CA ALA A 228 6.42 -1.25 -9.73
C ALA A 228 6.25 -1.80 -11.15
N SER A 229 5.83 -0.95 -12.09
CA SER A 229 5.76 -1.24 -13.53
C SER A 229 5.86 0.06 -14.34
N LYS A 230 6.09 -0.04 -15.66
CA LYS A 230 6.02 1.11 -16.57
C LYS A 230 4.68 1.86 -16.50
N ARG A 231 3.59 1.13 -16.25
CA ARG A 231 2.24 1.71 -16.13
C ARG A 231 2.10 2.51 -14.84
N HIS A 232 2.57 1.96 -13.73
CA HIS A 232 2.58 2.65 -12.44
C HIS A 232 3.52 3.87 -12.47
N ASN A 233 4.68 3.75 -13.11
CA ASN A 233 5.61 4.86 -13.32
C ASN A 233 4.92 6.06 -13.97
N TYR A 234 4.25 5.83 -15.10
CA TYR A 234 3.51 6.86 -15.80
C TYR A 234 2.44 7.51 -14.91
N ASP A 235 1.63 6.68 -14.23
CA ASP A 235 0.57 7.19 -13.35
C ASP A 235 1.14 8.04 -12.20
N ILE A 236 2.22 7.61 -11.55
CA ILE A 236 2.86 8.35 -10.45
C ILE A 236 3.46 9.66 -10.93
N VAL A 237 4.11 9.68 -12.10
CA VAL A 237 4.60 10.92 -12.72
C VAL A 237 3.46 11.90 -12.93
N LYS A 238 2.32 11.45 -13.48
CA LYS A 238 1.13 12.30 -13.69
C LYS A 238 0.50 12.79 -12.40
N ILE A 239 0.50 11.96 -11.37
CA ILE A 239 0.02 12.35 -10.05
C ILE A 239 0.90 13.44 -9.47
N LEU A 240 2.23 13.27 -9.45
CA LEU A 240 3.14 14.27 -8.89
C LEU A 240 3.06 15.59 -9.64
N GLU A 241 2.98 15.58 -10.99
CA GLU A 241 2.69 16.76 -11.80
C GLU A 241 1.38 17.43 -11.36
N THR A 242 0.31 16.64 -11.19
CA THR A 242 -1.00 17.15 -10.76
C THR A 242 -0.95 17.75 -9.35
N LEU A 243 -0.26 17.11 -8.40
CA LEU A 243 -0.15 17.61 -7.03
C LEU A 243 0.63 18.93 -6.96
N LEU A 244 1.69 19.08 -7.77
CA LEU A 244 2.44 20.33 -7.91
C LEU A 244 1.56 21.46 -8.47
N GLU A 245 0.69 21.17 -9.44
CA GLU A 245 -0.26 22.16 -9.95
C GLU A 245 -1.34 22.58 -8.93
N ILE A 246 -1.72 21.66 -8.04
CA ILE A 246 -2.71 21.96 -6.98
C ILE A 246 -2.08 22.83 -5.89
N ILE A 247 -0.85 22.51 -5.44
CA ILE A 247 -0.21 23.24 -4.33
C ILE A 247 0.24 24.66 -4.70
N ASP A 248 0.43 24.93 -6.00
CA ASP A 248 0.83 26.25 -6.51
C ASP A 248 -0.30 27.28 -6.60
N ARG A 249 -1.53 26.90 -6.23
CA ARG A 249 -2.72 27.76 -6.24
C ARG A 249 -3.07 28.23 -4.84
#